data_AF-A0A9R1S8I2-F1
#
_entry.id   AF-A0A9R1S8I2-F1
#
_cell.length_a   1.000
_cell.length_b   1.000
_cell.length_c   1.000
_cell.angle_alpha   90.00
_cell.angle_beta   90.00
_cell.angle_gamma   90.00
#
_symmetry.space_group_name_H-M   'P 1'
#
loop_
_entity.id
_entity.type
_entity.pdbx_description
1 polymer ?
#
loop_
_entity_poly.entity_id
_entity_poly.type
_entity_poly.pdbx_seq_one_letter_code
_entity_poly.pdbx_strand_id
1 'polypeptide(L)'
;MAMARQVSKKDLEVVLTQAMMAAKNVRAQRDRLLELHRRLQRHKAAAPAPADADADARLGELGSDVIKVYYLGLEAGAKMLGSCVEIAVESNAIAAINIAFALMPDEQLYDALLAQRLPPRPTTQAHAFARLEAALLAVKMLEEHHLPRCVECLVGGQAPVPGKPAPDAASADAEGLANADRPDAAAKKSSKPRRAASGDVHKALDYLRRANKITNLAVKHIDHAVTVLSRFADPEEVARLTELADKHAYLGVEISQPTTSADPSTD
;
A
#
# COMPACT_ATOMS: atom_id res chain seq x y z
N MET A 1 22.61 30.77 9.55
CA MET A 1 21.94 29.45 9.65
C MET A 1 21.25 29.39 11.01
N ALA A 2 19.93 29.38 11.05
CA ALA A 2 19.20 29.15 12.30
C ALA A 2 19.46 27.71 12.75
N MET A 3 19.88 27.50 14.00
CA MET A 3 20.02 26.18 14.60
C MET A 3 18.64 25.51 14.64
N ALA A 4 18.52 24.29 14.12
CA ALA A 4 17.29 23.50 14.23
C ALA A 4 16.94 23.33 15.72
N ARG A 5 15.71 23.70 16.09
CA ARG A 5 15.28 23.62 17.49
C ARG A 5 14.89 22.19 17.84
N GLN A 6 15.04 21.82 19.10
CA GLN A 6 14.48 20.56 19.60
C GLN A 6 12.98 20.77 19.86
N VAL A 7 12.19 19.73 19.63
CA VAL A 7 10.77 19.72 20.00
C VAL A 7 10.62 19.76 21.53
N SER A 8 9.48 20.26 22.03
CA SER A 8 9.21 20.24 23.46
C SER A 8 9.07 18.80 23.98
N LYS A 9 9.20 18.58 25.31
CA LYS A 9 9.01 17.25 25.90
C LYS A 9 7.64 16.66 25.56
N LYS A 10 6.59 17.48 25.66
CA LYS A 10 5.21 17.07 25.35
C LYS A 10 5.06 16.68 23.87
N ASP A 11 5.65 17.46 22.97
CA ASP A 11 5.60 17.17 21.54
C ASP A 11 6.41 15.91 21.21
N LEU A 12 7.54 15.70 21.89
CA LEU A 12 8.34 14.49 21.76
C LEU A 12 7.55 13.23 22.17
N GLU A 13 6.79 13.29 23.26
CA GLU A 13 5.93 12.19 23.72
C GLU A 13 4.85 11.86 22.67
N VAL A 14 4.20 12.88 22.11
CA VAL A 14 3.22 12.70 21.03
C VAL A 14 3.89 12.09 19.79
N VAL A 15 5.01 12.65 19.33
CA VAL A 15 5.74 12.15 18.16
C VAL A 15 6.17 10.70 18.36
N LEU A 16 6.71 10.34 19.53
CA LEU A 16 7.13 8.97 19.83
C LEU A 16 5.95 8.00 19.79
N THR A 17 4.83 8.36 20.42
CA THR A 17 3.63 7.54 20.43
C THR A 17 3.12 7.30 19.00
N GLN A 18 2.99 8.36 18.21
CA GLN A 18 2.52 8.30 16.82
C GLN A 18 3.47 7.48 15.94
N ALA A 19 4.78 7.69 16.05
CA ALA A 19 5.78 6.95 15.27
C ALA A 19 5.80 5.45 15.64
N MET A 20 5.65 5.10 16.91
CA MET A 20 5.56 3.70 17.37
C MET A 20 4.29 3.01 16.86
N MET A 21 3.14 3.70 16.90
CA MET A 21 1.90 3.18 16.34
C MET A 21 1.99 3.03 14.82
N ALA A 22 2.57 4.01 14.12
CA ALA A 22 2.83 3.93 12.69
C ALA A 22 3.71 2.71 12.35
N ALA A 23 4.78 2.47 13.13
CA ALA A 23 5.64 1.31 12.96
C ALA A 23 4.84 0.00 13.01
N LYS A 24 3.93 -0.14 13.99
CA LYS A 24 3.09 -1.34 14.15
C LYS A 24 2.15 -1.53 12.97
N ASN A 25 1.46 -0.48 12.58
CA ASN A 25 0.54 -0.51 11.43
C ASN A 25 1.27 -0.89 10.14
N VAL A 26 2.35 -0.17 9.81
CA VAL A 26 3.10 -0.38 8.55
C VAL A 26 3.79 -1.75 8.55
N ARG A 27 4.29 -2.23 9.69
CA ARG A 27 4.90 -3.57 9.81
C ARG A 27 3.88 -4.68 9.59
N ALA A 28 2.68 -4.57 10.15
CA ALA A 28 1.61 -5.51 9.88
C ALA A 28 1.25 -5.55 8.38
N GLN A 29 1.20 -4.40 7.71
CA GLN A 29 0.93 -4.32 6.28
C GLN A 29 2.08 -4.88 5.42
N ARG A 30 3.33 -4.68 5.83
CA ARG A 30 4.49 -5.34 5.20
C ARG A 30 4.32 -6.87 5.20
N ASP A 31 3.97 -7.45 6.34
CA ASP A 31 3.86 -8.90 6.45
C ASP A 31 2.73 -9.46 5.58
N ARG A 32 1.63 -8.71 5.45
CA ARG A 32 0.54 -9.00 4.51
C ARG A 32 0.97 -8.92 3.05
N LEU A 33 1.71 -7.89 2.67
CA LEU A 33 2.22 -7.74 1.31
C LEU A 33 3.20 -8.86 0.93
N LEU A 34 3.98 -9.36 1.89
CA LEU A 34 4.84 -10.53 1.69
C LEU A 34 4.01 -11.78 1.44
N GLU A 35 2.92 -11.98 2.19
CA GLU A 35 2.05 -13.13 1.95
C GLU A 35 1.31 -13.05 0.62
N LEU A 36 0.78 -11.87 0.26
CA LEU A 36 0.15 -11.66 -1.04
C LEU A 36 1.11 -11.89 -2.20
N HIS A 37 2.37 -11.46 -2.06
CA HIS A 37 3.42 -11.76 -3.02
C HIS A 37 3.62 -13.28 -3.20
N ARG A 38 3.69 -14.04 -2.10
CA ARG A 38 3.84 -15.51 -2.16
C ARG A 38 2.62 -16.17 -2.80
N ARG A 39 1.40 -15.76 -2.44
CA ARG A 39 0.16 -16.29 -3.04
C ARG A 39 0.12 -16.04 -4.55
N LEU A 40 0.46 -14.84 -5.00
CA LEU A 40 0.51 -14.51 -6.42
C LEU A 40 1.61 -15.28 -7.16
N GLN A 41 2.76 -15.52 -6.53
CA GLN A 41 3.81 -16.39 -7.09
C GLN A 41 3.33 -17.84 -7.26
N ARG A 42 2.61 -18.39 -6.28
CA ARG A 42 2.02 -19.74 -6.36
C ARG A 42 0.99 -19.82 -7.49
N HIS A 43 0.13 -18.81 -7.62
CA HIS A 43 -0.85 -18.72 -8.72
C HIS A 43 -0.16 -18.73 -10.09
N LYS A 44 0.91 -17.93 -10.25
CA LYS A 44 1.72 -17.93 -11.48
C LYS A 44 2.35 -19.31 -11.77
N ALA A 45 2.85 -20.00 -10.75
CA ALA A 45 3.51 -21.28 -10.90
C ALA A 45 2.55 -22.43 -11.26
N ALA A 46 1.27 -22.32 -10.85
CA ALA A 46 0.27 -23.34 -11.09
C ALA A 46 -0.19 -23.46 -12.57
N ALA A 47 0.23 -22.54 -13.45
CA ALA A 47 -0.08 -22.52 -14.89
C ALA A 47 -1.57 -22.84 -15.18
N PRO A 48 -2.52 -22.01 -14.71
CA PRO A 48 -3.95 -22.27 -14.89
C PRO A 48 -4.32 -22.34 -16.38
N ALA A 49 -5.26 -23.23 -16.71
CA ALA A 49 -5.78 -23.34 -18.07
C ALA A 49 -6.39 -21.99 -18.51
N PRO A 50 -6.29 -21.61 -19.80
CA PRO A 50 -6.67 -20.27 -20.30
C PRO A 50 -8.19 -19.93 -20.22
N ALA A 51 -9.00 -20.74 -19.55
CA ALA A 51 -10.42 -20.53 -19.30
C ALA A 51 -10.85 -20.98 -17.88
N ASP A 52 -9.90 -21.06 -16.94
CA ASP A 52 -10.16 -21.44 -15.55
C ASP A 52 -10.83 -20.27 -14.81
N ALA A 53 -12.16 -20.30 -14.70
CA ALA A 53 -12.95 -19.31 -13.98
C ALA A 53 -12.55 -19.21 -12.49
N ASP A 54 -12.09 -20.31 -11.88
CA ASP A 54 -11.60 -20.29 -10.51
C ASP A 54 -10.26 -19.57 -10.41
N ALA A 55 -9.42 -19.61 -11.46
CA ALA A 55 -8.18 -18.85 -11.50
C ALA A 55 -8.42 -17.34 -11.55
N ASP A 56 -9.44 -16.89 -12.29
CA ASP A 56 -9.83 -15.49 -12.36
C ASP A 56 -10.48 -15.02 -11.04
N ALA A 57 -11.31 -15.86 -10.41
CA ALA A 57 -11.86 -15.58 -9.08
C ALA A 57 -10.75 -15.41 -8.02
N ARG A 58 -9.73 -16.29 -8.04
CA ARG A 58 -8.55 -16.18 -7.15
C ARG A 58 -7.76 -14.89 -7.38
N LEU A 59 -7.65 -14.40 -8.61
CA LEU A 59 -7.01 -13.10 -8.90
C LEU A 59 -7.85 -11.93 -8.39
N GLY A 60 -9.18 -12.00 -8.52
CA GLY A 60 -10.10 -11.03 -7.93
C GLY A 60 -9.99 -10.95 -6.42
N GLU A 61 -9.90 -12.10 -5.74
CA GLU A 61 -9.67 -12.16 -4.29
C GLU A 61 -8.32 -11.55 -3.90
N LEU A 62 -7.24 -11.87 -4.62
CA LEU A 62 -5.94 -11.26 -4.40
C LEU A 62 -5.97 -9.75 -4.59
N GLY A 63 -6.68 -9.24 -5.62
CA GLY A 63 -6.89 -7.82 -5.82
C GLY A 63 -7.63 -7.16 -4.64
N SER A 64 -8.69 -7.80 -4.15
CA SER A 64 -9.43 -7.36 -2.97
C SER A 64 -8.55 -7.32 -1.71
N ASP A 65 -7.73 -8.35 -1.48
CA ASP A 65 -6.83 -8.39 -0.33
C ASP A 65 -5.72 -7.33 -0.43
N VAL A 66 -5.25 -6.99 -1.64
CA VAL A 66 -4.35 -5.84 -1.85
C VAL A 66 -5.03 -4.52 -1.48
N ILE A 67 -6.30 -4.32 -1.83
CA ILE A 67 -7.08 -3.14 -1.41
C ILE A 67 -7.21 -3.07 0.11
N LYS A 68 -7.43 -4.20 0.78
CA LYS A 68 -7.48 -4.23 2.26
C LYS A 68 -6.19 -3.71 2.88
N VAL A 69 -5.02 -3.97 2.28
CA VAL A 69 -3.73 -3.43 2.78
C VAL A 69 -3.73 -1.89 2.83
N TYR A 70 -4.29 -1.24 1.81
CA TYR A 70 -4.43 0.21 1.76
C TYR A 70 -5.26 0.73 2.94
N TYR A 71 -6.51 0.25 3.08
CA TYR A 71 -7.48 0.78 4.05
C TYR A 71 -7.20 0.38 5.50
N LEU A 72 -6.58 -0.78 5.73
CA LEU A 72 -6.47 -1.36 7.08
C LEU A 72 -5.22 -0.98 7.86
N GLY A 73 -4.26 -0.27 7.30
CA GLY A 73 -3.08 0.08 8.11
C GLY A 73 -2.07 1.02 7.48
N LEU A 74 -2.01 1.09 6.14
CA LEU A 74 -1.16 2.10 5.51
C LEU A 74 -1.73 3.49 5.77
N GLU A 75 -3.02 3.72 5.51
CA GLU A 75 -3.64 5.04 5.67
C GLU A 75 -3.52 5.54 7.12
N ALA A 76 -3.76 4.65 8.09
CA ALA A 76 -3.56 4.95 9.50
C ALA A 76 -2.09 5.30 9.81
N GLY A 77 -1.14 4.50 9.32
CA GLY A 77 0.28 4.77 9.46
C GLY A 77 0.70 6.10 8.84
N ALA A 78 0.20 6.43 7.64
CA ALA A 78 0.46 7.68 6.94
C ALA A 78 -0.05 8.89 7.74
N LYS A 79 -1.26 8.82 8.30
CA LYS A 79 -1.81 9.89 9.16
C LYS A 79 -0.93 10.14 10.38
N MET A 80 -0.52 9.08 11.07
CA MET A 80 0.35 9.17 12.24
C MET A 80 1.72 9.79 11.89
N LEU A 81 2.32 9.36 10.77
CA LEU A 81 3.58 9.94 10.28
C LEU A 81 3.42 11.39 9.84
N GLY A 82 2.29 11.74 9.21
CA GLY A 82 1.93 13.12 8.87
C GLY A 82 1.93 14.02 10.10
N SER A 83 1.24 13.61 11.17
CA SER A 83 1.24 14.35 12.44
C SER A 83 2.64 14.52 13.04
N CYS A 84 3.52 13.50 12.94
CA CYS A 84 4.90 13.65 13.39
C CYS A 84 5.67 14.74 12.62
N VAL A 85 5.48 14.80 11.30
CA VAL A 85 6.14 15.78 10.42
C VAL A 85 5.58 17.18 10.65
N GLU A 86 4.27 17.33 10.82
CA GLU A 86 3.62 18.60 11.15
C GLU A 86 4.16 19.20 12.44
N ILE A 87 4.20 18.41 13.53
CA ILE A 87 4.78 18.84 14.81
C ILE A 87 6.24 19.29 14.65
N ALA A 88 7.02 18.58 13.83
CA ALA A 88 8.42 18.91 13.58
C ALA A 88 8.59 20.27 12.87
N VAL A 89 7.70 20.57 11.91
CA VAL A 89 7.68 21.86 11.21
C VAL A 89 7.27 22.98 12.16
N GLU A 90 6.16 22.80 12.89
CA GLU A 90 5.64 23.78 13.85
C GLU A 90 6.65 24.11 14.96
N SER A 91 7.40 23.10 15.40
CA SER A 91 8.46 23.24 16.40
C SER A 91 9.77 23.82 15.85
N ASN A 92 9.88 24.07 14.53
CA ASN A 92 11.12 24.43 13.85
C ASN A 92 12.26 23.41 14.04
N ALA A 93 11.91 22.14 14.23
CA ALA A 93 12.86 21.03 14.24
C ALA A 93 13.31 20.63 12.83
N ILE A 94 12.44 20.86 11.85
CA ILE A 94 12.74 20.90 10.42
C ILE A 94 12.17 22.18 9.82
N ALA A 95 12.78 22.69 8.74
CA ALA A 95 12.42 23.99 8.17
C ALA A 95 11.12 23.95 7.36
N ALA A 96 10.90 22.87 6.60
CA ALA A 96 9.71 22.64 5.79
C ALA A 96 9.69 21.17 5.36
N ILE A 97 8.51 20.72 4.91
CA ILE A 97 8.37 19.47 4.17
C ILE A 97 9.05 19.64 2.80
N ASN A 98 9.75 18.60 2.35
CA ASN A 98 10.38 18.55 1.06
C ASN A 98 9.34 18.35 -0.06
N ILE A 99 8.82 19.47 -0.55
CA ILE A 99 7.82 19.52 -1.63
C ILE A 99 8.36 18.94 -2.95
N ALA A 100 9.68 18.84 -3.13
CA ALA A 100 10.25 18.29 -4.37
C ALA A 100 9.79 16.85 -4.63
N PHE A 101 9.52 16.08 -3.58
CA PHE A 101 8.98 14.73 -3.71
C PHE A 101 7.52 14.69 -4.17
N ALA A 102 6.71 15.71 -3.84
CA ALA A 102 5.32 15.81 -4.30
C ALA A 102 5.19 16.20 -5.79
N LEU A 103 6.24 16.77 -6.36
CA LEU A 103 6.29 17.19 -7.77
C LEU A 103 7.00 16.17 -8.67
N MET A 104 7.59 15.12 -8.07
CA MET A 104 8.37 14.13 -8.79
C MET A 104 7.44 13.06 -9.39
N PRO A 105 7.66 12.64 -10.65
CA PRO A 105 6.91 11.51 -11.22
C PRO A 105 7.08 10.24 -10.37
N ASP A 106 6.04 9.42 -10.26
CA ASP A 106 5.98 8.27 -9.35
C ASP A 106 7.19 7.31 -9.45
N GLU A 107 7.64 7.01 -10.68
CA GLU A 107 8.81 6.16 -10.91
C GLU A 107 10.13 6.82 -10.48
N GLN A 108 10.25 8.14 -10.68
CA GLN A 108 11.42 8.88 -10.20
C GLN A 108 11.39 9.00 -8.67
N LEU A 109 10.20 9.19 -8.07
CA LEU A 109 10.00 9.21 -6.63
C LEU A 109 10.44 7.88 -6.01
N TYR A 110 10.05 6.75 -6.61
CA TYR A 110 10.51 5.42 -6.20
C TYR A 110 12.05 5.33 -6.14
N ASP A 111 12.72 5.68 -7.24
CA ASP A 111 14.17 5.59 -7.32
C ASP A 111 14.86 6.58 -6.38
N ALA A 112 14.31 7.79 -6.26
CA ALA A 112 14.82 8.80 -5.35
C ALA A 112 14.71 8.37 -3.88
N LEU A 113 13.57 7.79 -3.47
CA LEU A 113 13.36 7.22 -2.14
C LEU A 113 14.39 6.12 -1.83
N LEU A 114 14.64 5.22 -2.77
CA LEU A 114 15.63 4.16 -2.63
C LEU A 114 17.08 4.67 -2.62
N ALA A 115 17.35 5.76 -3.32
CA ALA A 115 18.67 6.37 -3.43
C ALA A 115 18.97 7.39 -2.31
N GLN A 116 18.01 7.65 -1.40
CA GLN A 116 18.18 8.64 -0.34
C GLN A 116 19.43 8.37 0.49
N ARG A 117 20.31 9.38 0.54
CA ARG A 117 21.51 9.36 1.36
C ARG A 117 21.25 10.03 2.71
N LEU A 118 20.40 9.39 3.52
CA LEU A 118 20.23 9.79 4.90
C LEU A 118 21.41 9.29 5.75
N PRO A 119 21.84 10.05 6.79
CA PRO A 119 22.97 9.64 7.63
C PRO A 119 22.76 8.22 8.18
N PRO A 120 23.72 7.29 8.00
CA PRO A 120 23.54 5.89 8.38
C PRO A 120 23.32 5.72 9.90
N ARG A 121 23.92 6.61 10.69
CA ARG A 121 23.75 6.70 12.14
C ARG A 121 23.11 8.05 12.48
N PRO A 122 21.77 8.17 12.47
CA PRO A 122 21.11 9.39 12.87
C PRO A 122 21.38 9.66 14.36
N THR A 123 21.69 10.90 14.70
CA THR A 123 22.06 11.32 16.07
C THR A 123 21.29 12.54 16.57
N THR A 124 20.57 13.24 15.69
CA THR A 124 19.84 14.47 16.02
C THR A 124 18.35 14.28 15.75
N GLN A 125 17.52 15.10 16.40
CA GLN A 125 16.07 15.10 16.12
C GLN A 125 15.78 15.43 14.65
N ALA A 126 16.48 16.40 14.05
CA ALA A 126 16.34 16.72 12.64
C ALA A 126 16.62 15.52 11.73
N HIS A 127 17.65 14.72 12.02
CA HIS A 127 17.91 13.48 11.28
C HIS A 127 16.81 12.43 11.47
N ALA A 128 16.19 12.37 12.65
CA ALA A 128 15.06 11.48 12.90
C ALA A 128 13.80 11.92 12.15
N PHE A 129 13.49 13.23 12.15
CA PHE A 129 12.34 13.78 11.42
C PHE A 129 12.50 13.63 9.91
N ALA A 130 13.69 13.83 9.35
CA ALA A 130 13.96 13.53 7.93
C ALA A 130 13.69 12.06 7.57
N ARG A 131 13.89 11.13 8.53
CA ARG A 131 13.52 9.72 8.35
C ARG A 131 12.01 9.48 8.44
N LEU A 132 11.31 10.14 9.37
CA LEU A 132 9.84 10.05 9.44
C LEU A 132 9.19 10.60 8.18
N GLU A 133 9.72 11.69 7.64
CA GLU A 133 9.30 12.25 6.36
C GLU A 133 9.55 11.27 5.19
N ALA A 134 10.75 10.68 5.10
CA ALA A 134 11.05 9.66 4.11
C ALA A 134 10.13 8.44 4.22
N ALA A 135 9.78 8.03 5.45
CA ALA A 135 8.83 6.96 5.70
C ALA A 135 7.42 7.33 5.24
N LEU A 136 6.97 8.56 5.52
CA LEU A 136 5.67 9.07 5.07
C LEU A 136 5.56 9.02 3.55
N LEU A 137 6.56 9.54 2.84
CA LEU A 137 6.60 9.53 1.37
C LEU A 137 6.63 8.12 0.81
N ALA A 138 7.35 7.20 1.45
CA ALA A 138 7.35 5.78 1.08
C ALA A 138 5.97 5.12 1.25
N VAL A 139 5.26 5.40 2.35
CA VAL A 139 3.89 4.90 2.58
C VAL A 139 2.92 5.51 1.57
N LYS A 140 3.04 6.81 1.27
CA LYS A 140 2.21 7.49 0.26
C LYS A 140 2.41 6.93 -1.14
N MET A 141 3.66 6.68 -1.53
CA MET A 141 4.01 6.04 -2.80
C MET A 141 3.42 4.62 -2.94
N LEU A 142 3.28 3.91 -1.82
CA LEU A 142 2.62 2.61 -1.78
C LEU A 142 1.10 2.74 -1.98
N GLU A 143 0.49 3.66 -1.22
CA GLU A 143 -0.94 3.96 -1.24
C GLU A 143 -1.45 4.46 -2.58
N GLU A 144 -0.74 5.40 -3.18
CA GLU A 144 -1.23 6.19 -4.30
C GLU A 144 -0.79 5.62 -5.66
N HIS A 145 0.29 4.82 -5.69
CA HIS A 145 0.81 4.24 -6.93
C HIS A 145 0.90 2.72 -6.91
N HIS A 146 1.77 2.12 -6.09
CA HIS A 146 2.09 0.70 -6.28
C HIS A 146 0.91 -0.25 -6.04
N LEU A 147 0.11 -0.03 -4.98
CA LEU A 147 -1.03 -0.90 -4.69
C LEU A 147 -2.15 -0.72 -5.72
N PRO A 148 -2.59 0.50 -6.08
CA PRO A 148 -3.55 0.71 -7.17
C PRO A 148 -3.11 0.05 -8.48
N ARG A 149 -1.86 0.25 -8.91
CA ARG A 149 -1.33 -0.36 -10.14
C ARG A 149 -1.24 -1.88 -10.06
N CYS A 150 -0.91 -2.43 -8.89
CA CYS A 150 -0.97 -3.87 -8.67
C CYS A 150 -2.39 -4.40 -8.88
N VAL A 151 -3.39 -3.76 -8.26
CA VAL A 151 -4.79 -4.17 -8.38
C VAL A 151 -5.24 -4.08 -9.82
N GLU A 152 -5.00 -2.96 -10.51
CA GLU A 152 -5.30 -2.77 -11.93
C GLU A 152 -4.72 -3.91 -12.79
N CYS A 153 -3.48 -4.34 -12.51
CA CYS A 153 -2.87 -5.45 -13.22
C CYS A 153 -3.56 -6.79 -12.92
N LEU A 154 -3.97 -7.05 -11.68
CA LEU A 154 -4.64 -8.30 -11.28
C LEU A 154 -6.03 -8.45 -11.90
N VAL A 155 -6.78 -7.35 -12.02
CA VAL A 155 -8.18 -7.32 -12.46
C VAL A 155 -8.35 -6.96 -13.95
N GLY A 156 -7.26 -6.94 -14.72
CA GLY A 156 -7.31 -6.67 -16.17
C GLY A 156 -7.68 -5.22 -16.53
N GLY A 157 -7.39 -4.26 -15.64
CA GLY A 157 -7.66 -2.83 -15.86
C GLY A 157 -9.04 -2.35 -15.39
N GLN A 158 -9.84 -3.18 -14.71
CA GLN A 158 -11.01 -2.74 -13.96
C GLN A 158 -10.70 -2.59 -12.48
N ALA A 159 -10.05 -1.50 -12.06
CA ALA A 159 -9.91 -1.22 -10.63
C ALA A 159 -11.29 -1.32 -9.94
N PRO A 160 -11.46 -2.11 -8.87
CA PRO A 160 -12.71 -2.15 -8.13
C PRO A 160 -13.00 -0.75 -7.58
N VAL A 161 -14.09 -0.15 -8.02
CA VAL A 161 -14.58 1.11 -7.45
C VAL A 161 -15.35 0.75 -6.18
N PRO A 162 -14.96 1.25 -5.00
CA PRO A 162 -15.71 0.99 -3.78
C PRO A 162 -17.18 1.39 -3.93
N GLY A 163 -18.09 0.46 -3.65
CA GLY A 163 -19.54 0.68 -3.69
C GLY A 163 -20.27 0.32 -4.99
N LYS A 164 -19.59 -0.20 -6.02
CA LYS A 164 -20.25 -0.81 -7.19
C LYS A 164 -20.21 -2.33 -7.11
N PRO A 165 -21.34 -3.04 -7.25
CA PRO A 165 -21.32 -4.48 -7.42
C PRO A 165 -20.55 -4.84 -8.70
N ALA A 166 -19.89 -5.99 -8.69
CA ALA A 166 -19.25 -6.55 -9.87
C ALA A 166 -20.27 -6.62 -11.03
N PRO A 167 -19.86 -6.39 -12.29
CA PRO A 167 -20.78 -6.53 -13.41
C PRO A 167 -21.21 -7.99 -13.49
N ASP A 168 -22.49 -8.25 -13.21
CA ASP A 168 -23.08 -9.58 -13.27
C ASP A 168 -22.86 -10.18 -14.65
N ALA A 169 -22.14 -11.30 -14.69
CA ALA A 169 -21.98 -12.13 -15.87
C ALA A 169 -23.25 -12.98 -16.09
N ALA A 170 -24.41 -12.36 -16.23
CA ALA A 170 -25.65 -13.00 -16.71
C ALA A 170 -26.78 -11.97 -16.90
N SER A 171 -26.85 -11.33 -18.07
CA SER A 171 -28.14 -11.17 -18.76
C SER A 171 -27.88 -11.02 -20.26
N ALA A 172 -28.22 -12.10 -20.98
CA ALA A 172 -28.42 -12.08 -22.41
C ALA A 172 -29.73 -11.35 -22.73
N ASP A 173 -29.73 -10.65 -23.87
CA ASP A 173 -30.86 -10.44 -24.78
C ASP A 173 -32.26 -10.25 -24.16
N ALA A 174 -32.68 -8.98 -24.04
CA ALA A 174 -34.06 -8.56 -24.27
C ALA A 174 -34.11 -7.04 -24.50
N GLU A 175 -34.14 -6.63 -25.76
CA GLU A 175 -35.13 -5.69 -26.33
C GLU A 175 -34.62 -5.14 -27.67
N GLY A 176 -35.08 -5.76 -28.76
CA GLY A 176 -35.21 -5.11 -30.04
C GLY A 176 -36.65 -4.60 -30.22
N LEU A 177 -36.75 -3.48 -30.95
CA LEU A 177 -37.91 -2.80 -31.58
C LEU A 177 -38.07 -1.36 -31.01
N ALA A 178 -37.74 -0.29 -31.73
CA ALA A 178 -38.34 0.05 -33.01
C ALA A 178 -37.40 0.75 -34.00
N ASN A 179 -37.73 0.54 -35.28
CA ASN A 179 -37.06 0.94 -36.50
C ASN A 179 -37.12 2.46 -36.80
N ALA A 180 -36.09 2.96 -37.48
CA ALA A 180 -36.25 3.82 -38.65
C ALA A 180 -35.04 3.67 -39.60
N ASP A 181 -35.30 2.99 -40.72
CA ASP A 181 -34.71 3.07 -42.07
C ASP A 181 -33.21 2.84 -42.38
N ARG A 182 -33.00 1.99 -43.39
CA ARG A 182 -31.77 1.54 -44.08
C ARG A 182 -31.66 2.27 -45.46
N PRO A 183 -30.54 2.21 -46.26
CA PRO A 183 -29.71 1.02 -46.47
C PRO A 183 -28.17 1.19 -46.70
N ASP A 184 -27.50 0.04 -46.51
CA ASP A 184 -26.28 -0.55 -47.11
C ASP A 184 -25.03 0.28 -47.52
N ALA A 185 -23.90 -0.08 -46.90
CA ALA A 185 -22.69 -0.49 -47.62
C ALA A 185 -21.79 -1.37 -46.74
N ALA A 186 -21.31 -2.46 -47.33
CA ALA A 186 -20.65 -3.58 -46.67
C ALA A 186 -19.24 -3.26 -46.13
N ALA A 187 -18.99 -3.62 -44.87
CA ALA A 187 -17.65 -3.87 -44.36
C ALA A 187 -17.70 -5.02 -43.35
N LYS A 188 -17.28 -6.23 -43.78
CA LYS A 188 -17.00 -7.36 -42.88
C LYS A 188 -15.87 -6.96 -41.92
N LYS A 189 -16.21 -6.43 -40.74
CA LYS A 189 -15.32 -6.49 -39.57
C LYS A 189 -15.78 -7.66 -38.73
N SER A 190 -15.00 -8.75 -38.78
CA SER A 190 -15.07 -9.83 -37.81
C SER A 190 -14.86 -9.26 -36.42
N SER A 191 -15.95 -9.02 -35.70
CA SER A 191 -15.95 -8.70 -34.27
C SER A 191 -15.58 -9.98 -33.51
N LYS A 192 -14.28 -10.21 -33.34
CA LYS A 192 -13.82 -11.11 -32.28
C LYS A 192 -14.35 -10.54 -30.96
N PRO A 193 -14.98 -11.34 -30.08
CA PRO A 193 -15.28 -10.91 -28.72
C PRO A 193 -13.97 -10.42 -28.12
N ARG A 194 -13.95 -9.18 -27.62
CA ARG A 194 -12.82 -8.64 -26.88
C ARG A 194 -12.71 -9.50 -25.62
N ARG A 195 -11.89 -10.56 -25.67
CA ARG A 195 -11.55 -11.38 -24.50
C ARG A 195 -11.28 -10.41 -23.36
N ALA A 196 -11.99 -10.57 -22.24
CA ALA A 196 -11.61 -9.92 -21.00
C ALA A 196 -10.11 -10.17 -20.83
N ALA A 197 -9.33 -9.10 -20.74
CA ALA A 197 -7.89 -9.24 -20.62
C ALA A 197 -7.64 -9.92 -19.27
N SER A 198 -7.31 -11.21 -19.31
CA SER A 198 -6.72 -11.92 -18.18
C SER A 198 -5.65 -11.03 -17.55
N GLY A 199 -5.72 -10.84 -16.23
CA GLY A 199 -4.85 -9.92 -15.50
C GLY A 199 -3.36 -10.16 -15.80
N ASP A 200 -2.59 -9.09 -15.87
CA ASP A 200 -1.14 -9.16 -16.08
C ASP A 200 -0.44 -9.51 -14.76
N VAL A 201 -0.46 -10.81 -14.43
CA VAL A 201 0.16 -11.38 -13.23
C VAL A 201 1.66 -11.04 -13.12
N HIS A 202 2.35 -10.88 -14.25
CA HIS A 202 3.77 -10.51 -14.25
C HIS A 202 3.97 -9.08 -13.75
N LYS A 203 3.22 -8.12 -14.30
CA LYS A 203 3.27 -6.74 -13.82
C LYS A 203 2.77 -6.59 -12.39
N ALA A 204 1.71 -7.31 -12.01
CA ALA A 204 1.22 -7.32 -10.64
C ALA A 204 2.31 -7.79 -9.64
N LEU A 205 3.05 -8.85 -9.98
CA LEU A 205 4.19 -9.30 -9.19
C LEU A 205 5.31 -8.27 -9.10
N ASP A 206 5.58 -7.53 -10.18
CA ASP A 206 6.59 -6.47 -10.17
C ASP A 206 6.17 -5.30 -9.26
N TYR A 207 4.89 -4.89 -9.30
CA TYR A 207 4.36 -3.88 -8.39
C TYR A 207 4.36 -4.36 -6.93
N LEU A 208 3.99 -5.61 -6.64
CA LEU A 208 4.10 -6.17 -5.28
C LEU A 208 5.55 -6.25 -4.79
N ARG A 209 6.50 -6.58 -5.67
CA ARG A 209 7.93 -6.57 -5.32
C ARG A 209 8.38 -5.16 -4.94
N ARG A 210 8.00 -4.15 -5.74
CA ARG A 210 8.32 -2.74 -5.49
C ARG A 210 7.67 -2.24 -4.20
N ALA A 211 6.39 -2.56 -3.99
CA ALA A 211 5.65 -2.31 -2.76
C ALA A 211 6.38 -2.86 -1.55
N ASN A 212 6.70 -4.17 -1.54
CA ASN A 212 7.44 -4.81 -0.45
C ASN A 212 8.78 -4.12 -0.15
N LYS A 213 9.51 -3.69 -1.19
CA LYS A 213 10.78 -2.99 -1.02
C LYS A 213 10.61 -1.63 -0.34
N ILE A 214 9.61 -0.86 -0.75
CA ILE A 214 9.33 0.47 -0.20
C ILE A 214 8.73 0.38 1.21
N THR A 215 7.85 -0.58 1.50
CA THR A 215 7.33 -0.79 2.86
C THR A 215 8.46 -1.16 3.83
N ASN A 216 9.41 -2.00 3.39
CA ASN A 216 10.60 -2.31 4.18
C ASN A 216 11.46 -1.08 4.46
N LEU A 217 11.63 -0.21 3.45
CA LEU A 217 12.32 1.07 3.61
C LEU A 217 11.62 1.96 4.64
N ALA A 218 10.29 2.09 4.55
CA ALA A 218 9.48 2.86 5.49
C ALA A 218 9.66 2.37 6.94
N VAL A 219 9.47 1.07 7.19
CA VAL A 219 9.66 0.46 8.53
C VAL A 219 11.05 0.76 9.07
N LYS A 220 12.09 0.58 8.24
CA LYS A 220 13.48 0.87 8.64
C LYS A 220 13.67 2.34 9.03
N HIS A 221 13.08 3.27 8.28
CA HIS A 221 13.16 4.68 8.63
C HIS A 221 12.46 5.00 9.95
N ILE A 222 11.27 4.46 10.17
CA ILE A 222 10.52 4.64 11.41
C ILE A 222 11.30 4.09 12.60
N ASP A 223 11.81 2.85 12.51
CA ASP A 223 12.54 2.21 13.60
C ASP A 223 13.81 3.00 13.98
N HIS A 224 14.53 3.51 12.99
CA HIS A 224 15.68 4.38 13.24
C HIS A 224 15.28 5.73 13.85
N ALA A 225 14.18 6.33 13.40
CA ALA A 225 13.70 7.59 13.96
C ALA A 225 13.26 7.43 15.42
N VAL A 226 12.45 6.41 15.72
CA VAL A 226 12.02 6.08 17.09
C VAL A 226 13.25 5.86 17.98
N THR A 227 14.21 5.04 17.54
CA THR A 227 15.45 4.79 18.30
C THR A 227 16.20 6.07 18.66
N VAL A 228 16.25 7.05 17.75
CA VAL A 228 16.95 8.32 18.00
C VAL A 228 16.13 9.23 18.90
N LEU A 229 14.84 9.39 18.63
CA LEU A 229 13.94 10.25 19.40
C LEU A 229 13.81 9.77 20.85
N SER A 230 13.79 8.45 21.09
CA SER A 230 13.75 7.88 22.43
C SER A 230 14.93 8.28 23.30
N ARG A 231 16.08 8.65 22.72
CA ARG A 231 17.25 9.13 23.49
C ARG A 231 17.05 10.54 24.07
N PHE A 232 16.06 11.27 23.58
CA PHE A 232 15.69 12.60 24.06
C PHE A 232 14.54 12.54 25.08
N ALA A 233 14.02 11.35 25.38
CA ALA A 233 12.98 11.11 26.37
C ALA A 233 13.52 10.27 27.53
N ASP A 234 12.81 10.29 28.65
CA ASP A 234 13.13 9.45 29.80
C ASP A 234 12.86 7.95 29.48
N PRO A 235 13.71 7.00 29.90
CA PRO A 235 13.50 5.58 29.59
C PRO A 235 12.18 4.98 30.12
N GLU A 236 11.75 5.38 31.32
CA GLU A 236 10.48 4.89 31.90
C GLU A 236 9.28 5.45 31.12
N GLU A 237 9.40 6.70 30.69
CA GLU A 237 8.44 7.35 29.81
C GLU A 237 8.34 6.60 28.47
N VAL A 238 9.47 6.30 27.82
CA VAL A 238 9.51 5.56 26.55
C VAL A 238 8.88 4.17 26.69
N ALA A 239 9.11 3.46 27.80
CA ALA A 239 8.47 2.18 28.09
C ALA A 239 6.94 2.33 28.16
N ARG A 240 6.45 3.32 28.90
CA ARG A 240 5.02 3.61 29.03
C ARG A 240 4.37 3.94 27.66
N LEU A 241 5.03 4.75 26.84
CA LEU A 241 4.54 5.08 25.50
C LEU A 241 4.51 3.87 24.57
N THR A 242 5.47 2.95 24.73
CA THR A 242 5.51 1.69 23.96
C THR A 242 4.29 0.82 24.28
N GLU A 243 3.96 0.66 25.56
CA GLU A 243 2.76 -0.07 26.01
C GLU A 243 1.47 0.59 25.52
N LEU A 244 1.41 1.92 25.55
CA LEU A 244 0.26 2.67 25.03
C LEU A 244 0.09 2.42 23.53
N ALA A 245 1.18 2.49 22.78
CA ALA A 245 1.17 2.19 21.36
C ALA A 245 0.79 0.73 21.06
N ASP A 246 1.08 -0.23 21.95
CA ASP A 246 0.70 -1.65 21.77
C ASP A 246 -0.81 -1.81 21.87
N LYS A 247 -1.44 -1.09 22.80
CA LYS A 247 -2.88 -1.15 23.05
C LYS A 247 -3.71 -0.47 21.96
N HIS A 248 -3.12 0.46 21.20
CA HIS A 248 -3.88 1.36 20.31
C HIS A 248 -3.45 1.27 18.84
N ALA A 249 -2.49 0.42 18.50
CA ALA A 249 -2.17 0.15 17.10
C ALA A 249 -3.38 -0.45 16.36
N TYR A 250 -3.63 0.03 15.15
CA TYR A 250 -4.74 -0.41 14.32
C TYR A 250 -4.34 -1.66 13.53
N LEU A 251 -4.46 -2.82 14.17
CA LEU A 251 -4.23 -4.12 13.56
C LEU A 251 -5.50 -4.54 12.82
N GLY A 252 -5.73 -4.05 11.59
CA GLY A 252 -6.94 -4.35 10.84
C GLY A 252 -7.19 -5.85 10.58
N VAL A 253 -8.34 -6.20 10.00
CA VAL A 253 -8.88 -7.59 9.84
C VAL A 253 -7.95 -8.56 9.08
N GLU A 254 -8.09 -9.87 9.40
CA GLU A 254 -7.40 -11.02 8.80
C GLU A 254 -7.59 -11.14 7.27
N ILE A 255 -6.57 -11.66 6.58
CA ILE A 255 -6.63 -12.03 5.16
C ILE A 255 -7.51 -13.27 5.04
N SER A 256 -8.34 -13.35 3.99
CA SER A 256 -9.07 -14.58 3.65
C SER A 256 -8.08 -15.76 3.57
N GLN A 257 -8.26 -16.77 4.42
CA GLN A 257 -7.50 -18.01 4.28
C GLN A 257 -7.86 -18.65 2.94
N PRO A 258 -6.90 -19.25 2.22
CA PRO A 258 -7.23 -20.01 1.03
C PRO A 258 -8.26 -21.07 1.44
N THR A 259 -9.42 -21.06 0.76
CA THR A 259 -10.38 -22.16 0.89
C THR A 259 -9.66 -23.43 0.47
N THR A 260 -9.27 -24.24 1.45
CA THR A 260 -8.89 -25.62 1.19
C THR A 260 -10.12 -26.28 0.60
N SER A 261 -10.09 -26.55 -0.70
CA SER A 261 -11.05 -27.45 -1.33
C SER A 261 -11.11 -28.70 -0.49
N ALA A 262 -12.32 -29.09 -0.06
CA ALA A 262 -12.54 -30.33 0.65
C ALA A 262 -11.83 -31.47 -0.10
N ASP A 263 -11.01 -32.23 0.62
CA ASP A 263 -10.52 -33.51 0.12
C ASP A 263 -11.74 -34.33 -0.33
N PRO A 264 -11.72 -34.92 -1.55
CA PRO A 264 -12.65 -35.97 -1.87
C PRO A 264 -12.19 -37.23 -1.11
N SER A 265 -12.56 -37.34 0.17
CA SER A 265 -12.48 -38.62 0.85
C SER A 265 -13.60 -39.50 0.31
N THR A 266 -13.24 -40.33 -0.65
CA THR A 266 -13.87 -41.62 -0.91
C THR A 266 -13.85 -42.44 0.38
N ASP A 267 -15.01 -42.68 0.96
CA ASP A 267 -15.51 -44.00 1.38
C ASP A 267 -16.99 -43.89 1.81
#